data_AF-A0A3R9E303-F1
#
_entry.id   AF-A0A3R9E303-F1
#
_cell.length_a   1.000
_cell.length_b   1.000
_cell.length_c   1.000
_cell.angle_alpha   90.00
_cell.angle_beta   90.00
_cell.angle_gamma   90.00
#
_symmetry.space_group_name_H-M   'P 1'
#
loop_
_entity.id
_entity.type
_entity.pdbx_description
1 polymer ?
#
loop_
_entity_poly.entity_id
_entity_poly.type
_entity_poly.pdbx_seq_one_letter_code
_entity_poly.pdbx_strand_id
1 'polypeptide(L)'
;MAGERRGQGIRGRMTIYARGKALASGLGEAVFDRALADPAWLRDRLKEAEQGCARRAARWGILAFERADLHICWTVTSDGTAARSLEKRVLVALKNHTLWNRIK
;
A
#
# COMPACT_ATOMS: atom_id res chain seq x y z
N MET A 1 10.67 -14.20 -9.80
CA MET A 1 10.91 -13.49 -8.52
C MET A 1 9.63 -13.36 -7.70
N ALA A 2 9.70 -13.28 -6.37
CA ALA A 2 8.51 -13.04 -5.54
C ALA A 2 7.82 -11.74 -5.97
N GLY A 3 6.60 -11.83 -6.50
CA GLY A 3 5.81 -10.67 -6.95
C GLY A 3 5.58 -10.54 -8.45
N GLU A 4 6.17 -11.40 -9.27
CA GLU A 4 6.13 -11.30 -10.72
C GLU A 4 4.83 -11.91 -11.31
N ARG A 5 3.89 -11.06 -11.74
CA ARG A 5 2.72 -11.49 -12.53
C ARG A 5 2.86 -11.18 -14.03
N ARG A 6 3.80 -10.31 -14.42
CA ARG A 6 4.05 -9.86 -15.81
C ARG A 6 5.49 -9.34 -16.05
N GLY A 7 6.49 -9.87 -15.34
CA GLY A 7 7.90 -9.45 -15.54
C GLY A 7 8.31 -8.08 -15.00
N GLN A 8 7.39 -7.31 -14.39
CA GLN A 8 7.67 -5.93 -13.95
C GLN A 8 8.09 -5.80 -12.47
N GLY A 9 8.23 -6.92 -11.76
CA GLY A 9 8.65 -6.96 -10.35
C GLY A 9 7.85 -6.03 -9.42
N ILE A 10 8.54 -5.48 -8.41
CA ILE A 10 7.95 -4.55 -7.43
C ILE A 10 7.48 -3.23 -8.07
N ARG A 11 8.22 -2.72 -9.07
CA ARG A 11 7.89 -1.45 -9.75
C ARG A 11 6.55 -1.53 -10.48
N GLY A 12 6.29 -2.64 -11.18
CA GLY A 12 5.00 -2.86 -11.84
C GLY A 12 3.85 -2.90 -10.84
N ARG A 13 4.04 -3.57 -9.69
CA ARG A 13 3.04 -3.58 -8.62
C ARG A 13 2.79 -2.19 -8.06
N MET A 14 3.84 -1.41 -7.79
CA MET A 14 3.70 -0.05 -7.28
C MET A 14 3.01 0.88 -8.26
N THR A 15 3.20 0.68 -9.55
CA THR A 15 2.50 1.45 -10.58
C THR A 15 0.98 1.24 -10.54
N ILE A 16 0.50 0.05 -10.17
CA ILE A 16 -0.93 -0.23 -9.99
C ILE A 16 -1.49 0.55 -8.80
N TYR A 17 -0.78 0.56 -7.68
CA TYR A 17 -1.16 1.28 -6.47
C TYR A 17 -1.13 2.80 -6.68
N ALA A 18 -0.07 3.33 -7.31
CA ALA A 18 0.06 4.76 -7.63
C ALA A 18 -1.05 5.28 -8.57
N ARG A 19 -1.71 4.39 -9.32
CA ARG A 19 -2.87 4.74 -10.17
C ARG A 19 -4.22 4.54 -9.48
N GLY A 20 -4.24 4.13 -8.21
CA GLY A 20 -5.46 3.88 -7.44
C GLY A 20 -6.29 2.70 -7.94
N LYS A 21 -5.69 1.72 -8.62
CA LYS A 21 -6.41 0.64 -9.31
C LYS A 21 -6.57 -0.66 -8.51
N ALA A 22 -6.06 -0.73 -7.29
CA ALA A 22 -6.07 -1.95 -6.47
C ALA A 22 -6.71 -1.73 -5.09
N LEU A 23 -7.81 -0.99 -5.04
CA LEU A 23 -8.45 -0.58 -3.78
C LEU A 23 -9.18 -1.70 -3.04
N ALA A 24 -9.50 -2.80 -3.72
CA ALA A 24 -10.19 -3.96 -3.13
C ALA A 24 -9.28 -5.20 -3.06
N SER A 25 -7.95 -5.01 -2.98
CA SER A 25 -7.04 -6.14 -2.72
C SER A 25 -5.71 -5.74 -2.09
N GLY A 26 -5.22 -6.58 -1.17
CA GLY A 26 -3.84 -6.55 -0.67
C GLY A 26 -3.49 -5.23 0.01
N LEU A 27 -2.34 -4.64 -0.35
CA LEU A 27 -1.90 -3.37 0.23
C LEU A 27 -2.89 -2.22 -0.03
N GLY A 28 -3.50 -2.17 -1.21
CA GLY A 28 -4.39 -1.07 -1.57
C GLY A 28 -5.69 -1.07 -0.76
N GLU A 29 -6.23 -2.25 -0.48
CA GLU A 29 -7.35 -2.43 0.45
C GLU A 29 -6.97 -2.01 1.87
N ALA A 30 -5.83 -2.51 2.39
CA ALA A 30 -5.39 -2.16 3.74
C ALA A 30 -5.15 -0.65 3.93
N VAL A 31 -4.62 0.03 2.90
CA VAL A 31 -4.45 1.49 2.89
C VAL A 31 -5.80 2.20 2.86
N PHE A 32 -6.70 1.74 2.00
CA PHE A 32 -8.00 2.36 1.84
C PHE A 32 -8.87 2.18 3.08
N ASP A 33 -8.91 0.99 3.68
CA ASP A 33 -9.63 0.72 4.94
C ASP A 33 -9.15 1.62 6.07
N ARG A 34 -7.83 1.82 6.20
CA ARG A 34 -7.26 2.73 7.21
C ARG A 34 -7.61 4.20 6.95
N ALA A 35 -7.79 4.60 5.69
CA ALA A 35 -8.27 5.94 5.35
C ALA A 35 -9.76 6.10 5.65
N LEU A 36 -10.58 5.08 5.35
CA LEU A 36 -12.00 5.05 5.69
C LEU A 36 -12.25 5.02 7.20
N ALA A 37 -11.33 4.42 7.97
CA ALA A 37 -11.38 4.42 9.43
C ALA A 37 -11.00 5.76 10.07
N ASP A 38 -10.57 6.75 9.29
CA ASP A 38 -10.19 8.09 9.76
C ASP A 38 -11.35 9.08 9.55
N PRO A 39 -12.05 9.51 10.62
CA PRO A 39 -13.20 10.40 10.50
C PRO A 39 -12.83 11.78 9.95
N ALA A 40 -11.62 12.28 10.21
CA ALA A 40 -11.21 13.59 9.68
C ALA A 40 -11.02 13.50 8.16
N TRP A 41 -10.34 12.45 7.70
CA TRP A 41 -10.16 12.20 6.27
C TRP A 41 -11.49 12.02 5.53
N LEU A 42 -12.45 11.29 6.13
CA LEU A 42 -13.78 11.09 5.54
C LEU A 42 -14.59 12.39 5.47
N ARG A 43 -14.53 13.25 6.48
CA ARG A 43 -15.23 14.55 6.47
C ARG A 43 -14.75 15.43 5.31
N ASP A 44 -13.46 15.44 5.02
CA ASP A 44 -12.93 16.20 3.88
C ASP A 44 -13.50 15.67 2.55
N ARG A 45 -13.62 14.35 2.41
CA ARG A 45 -14.20 13.73 1.20
C ARG A 45 -15.69 13.98 1.09
N LEU A 46 -16.41 13.98 2.21
CA LEU A 46 -17.83 14.32 2.25
C LEU A 46 -18.05 15.78 1.81
N LYS A 47 -17.27 16.72 2.34
CA LYS A 47 -17.33 18.14 1.96
C LYS A 47 -17.09 18.34 0.47
N GLU A 48 -16.10 17.64 -0.11
CA GLU A 48 -15.87 17.68 -1.57
C GLU A 48 -17.09 17.19 -2.36
N ALA A 49 -17.76 16.13 -1.88
CA ALA A 49 -18.95 15.58 -2.53
C ALA A 49 -20.16 16.51 -2.44
N GLU A 50 -20.40 17.10 -1.26
CA GLU A 50 -21.48 18.08 -1.04
C GLU A 50 -21.32 19.33 -1.91
N GLN A 51 -20.09 19.70 -2.26
CA GLN A 51 -19.77 20.79 -3.18
C GLN A 51 -19.88 20.41 -4.66
N GLY A 52 -20.38 19.21 -4.99
CA GLY A 52 -20.47 18.71 -6.37
C GLY A 52 -19.11 18.35 -6.99
N CYS A 53 -18.04 18.32 -6.18
CA CYS A 53 -16.67 18.01 -6.59
C CYS A 53 -16.27 16.57 -6.21
N ALA A 54 -17.25 15.66 -6.13
CA ALA A 54 -17.03 14.26 -5.80
C ALA A 54 -16.01 13.62 -6.75
N ARG A 55 -14.90 13.11 -6.19
CA ARG A 55 -13.82 12.51 -6.98
C ARG A 55 -14.15 11.06 -7.33
N ARG A 56 -13.57 10.57 -8.42
CA ARG A 56 -13.61 9.15 -8.78
C ARG A 56 -12.93 8.29 -7.71
N ALA A 57 -13.41 7.06 -7.52
CA ALA A 57 -12.85 6.09 -6.57
C ALA A 57 -11.33 5.91 -6.72
N ALA A 58 -10.80 5.82 -7.94
CA ALA A 58 -9.37 5.71 -8.17
C ALA A 58 -8.56 6.88 -7.57
N ARG A 59 -9.12 8.11 -7.59
CA ARG A 59 -8.46 9.27 -6.97
C ARG A 59 -8.52 9.22 -5.45
N TRP A 60 -9.60 8.71 -4.85
CA TRP A 60 -9.65 8.44 -3.41
C TRP A 60 -8.59 7.42 -3.00
N GLY A 61 -8.37 6.42 -3.85
CA GLY A 61 -7.26 5.49 -3.67
C GLY A 61 -5.90 6.17 -3.61
N ILE A 62 -5.62 7.06 -4.56
CA ILE A 62 -4.38 7.84 -4.57
C ILE A 62 -4.27 8.68 -3.29
N LEU A 63 -5.33 9.39 -2.89
CA LEU A 63 -5.35 10.19 -1.67
C LEU A 63 -5.13 9.34 -0.40
N ALA A 64 -5.64 8.12 -0.37
CA ALA A 64 -5.41 7.20 0.73
C ALA A 64 -3.94 6.77 0.81
N PHE A 65 -3.28 6.54 -0.33
CA PHE A 65 -1.83 6.28 -0.40
C PHE A 65 -1.00 7.51 -0.01
N GLU A 66 -1.37 8.71 -0.46
CA GLU A 66 -0.74 9.98 -0.06
C GLU A 66 -0.84 10.18 1.46
N ARG A 67 -2.02 9.94 2.06
CA ARG A 67 -2.22 9.99 3.51
C ARG A 67 -1.37 8.95 4.25
N ALA A 68 -1.28 7.74 3.71
CA ALA A 68 -0.58 6.64 4.37
C ALA A 68 0.94 6.82 4.41
N ASP A 69 1.50 7.73 3.59
CA ASP A 69 2.91 8.08 3.52
C ASP A 69 3.84 6.85 3.52
N LEU A 70 3.58 5.94 2.57
CA LEU A 70 4.28 4.68 2.51
C LEU A 70 5.67 4.83 1.91
N HIS A 71 6.69 4.58 2.74
CA HIS A 71 8.06 4.39 2.28
C HIS A 71 8.33 2.92 1.96
N ILE A 72 8.97 2.67 0.83
CA ILE A 72 9.26 1.31 0.34
C ILE A 72 10.76 1.17 0.13
N CYS A 73 11.34 0.15 0.74
CA CYS A 73 12.70 -0.30 0.52
C CYS A 73 12.68 -1.74 0.03
N TRP A 74 13.53 -2.07 -0.94
CA TRP A 74 13.69 -3.44 -1.43
C TRP A 74 15.14 -3.70 -1.81
N THR A 75 15.52 -4.97 -1.83
CA THR A 75 16.81 -5.43 -2.32
C THR A 75 16.64 -6.74 -3.08
N VAL A 76 17.57 -7.03 -3.97
CA VAL A 76 17.65 -8.31 -4.67
C VAL A 76 18.50 -9.28 -3.85
N THR A 77 18.11 -10.56 -3.85
CA THR A 77 18.88 -11.65 -3.24
C THR A 77 19.23 -12.69 -4.31
N SER A 78 20.25 -13.51 -4.05
CA SER A 78 20.71 -14.56 -4.96
C SER A 78 19.61 -15.57 -5.31
N ASP A 79 18.81 -15.95 -4.32
CA ASP A 79 17.80 -16.99 -4.43
C ASP A 79 16.68 -16.81 -3.39
N GLY A 80 15.69 -17.72 -3.42
CA GLY A 80 14.55 -17.71 -2.51
C GLY A 80 14.85 -18.11 -1.07
N THR A 81 15.96 -18.79 -0.81
CA THR A 81 16.42 -19.13 0.55
C THR A 81 17.05 -17.91 1.20
N ALA A 82 17.90 -17.19 0.46
CA ALA A 82 18.45 -15.90 0.87
C ALA A 82 17.34 -14.85 1.10
N ALA A 83 16.33 -14.81 0.23
CA ALA A 83 15.16 -13.93 0.39
C ALA A 83 14.42 -14.18 1.73
N ARG A 84 14.09 -15.44 2.03
CA ARG A 84 13.39 -15.83 3.26
C ARG A 84 14.24 -15.57 4.51
N SER A 85 15.55 -15.80 4.42
CA SER A 85 16.50 -15.51 5.49
C SER A 85 16.56 -14.00 5.78
N LEU A 86 16.60 -13.17 4.73
CA LEU A 86 16.56 -11.71 4.86
C LEU A 86 15.22 -11.23 5.44
N GLU A 87 14.09 -11.75 4.96
CA GLU A 87 12.75 -11.40 5.44
C GLU A 87 12.64 -11.59 6.97
N LYS A 88 13.07 -12.76 7.48
CA LYS A 88 13.08 -13.02 8.92
C LYS A 88 13.91 -12.00 9.70
N ARG A 89 15.11 -11.66 9.21
CA ARG A 89 15.97 -10.64 9.86
C ARG A 89 15.33 -9.26 9.85
N VAL A 90 14.71 -8.86 8.75
CA VAL A 90 14.01 -7.56 8.63
C VAL A 90 12.83 -7.49 9.58
N LEU A 91 12.01 -8.55 9.67
CA LEU A 91 10.88 -8.60 10.60
C LEU A 91 11.34 -8.49 12.06
N VAL A 92 12.44 -9.15 12.43
CA VAL A 92 13.02 -9.04 13.79
C VAL A 92 13.57 -7.64 14.04
N ALA A 93 14.32 -7.08 13.09
CA ALA A 93 14.91 -5.75 13.21
C ALA A 93 13.85 -4.65 13.32
N LEU A 94 12.73 -4.80 12.62
CA LEU A 94 11.64 -3.83 12.57
C LEU A 94 10.46 -4.16 13.51
N LYS A 95 10.63 -5.10 14.46
CA LYS A 95 9.55 -5.54 15.35
C LYS A 95 8.86 -4.42 16.14
N ASN A 96 9.59 -3.35 16.44
CA ASN A 96 9.10 -2.19 17.19
C ASN A 96 8.53 -1.10 16.27
N HIS A 97 8.54 -1.29 14.96
CA HIS A 97 7.94 -0.40 13.98
C HIS A 97 6.56 -0.92 13.57
N THR A 98 5.63 0.00 13.29
CA THR A 98 4.31 -0.35 12.76
C THR A 98 4.42 -0.79 11.31
N LEU A 99 4.72 -2.08 11.10
CA LEU A 99 4.74 -2.65 9.76
C LEU A 99 3.32 -2.76 9.19
N TRP A 100 3.20 -2.49 7.90
CA TRP A 100 1.96 -2.72 7.15
C TRP A 100 1.74 -4.20 6.83
N ASN A 101 2.79 -5.00 6.92
CA ASN A 101 2.71 -6.44 6.70
C ASN A 101 1.97 -7.09 7.87
N ARG A 102 0.84 -7.74 7.60
CA ARG A 102 0.14 -8.54 8.61
C ARG A 102 0.87 -9.89 8.69
N ILE A 103 1.50 -10.18 9.82
CA ILE A 103 1.92 -11.56 10.12
C ILE A 103 0.62 -12.36 10.23
N LYS A 104 0.45 -13.34 9.35
CA LYS A 104 -0.60 -14.35 9.52
C LYS A 104 -0.13 -15.40 10.52
#